data_AF-A0A535HW66-F1
#
_entry.id   AF-A0A535HW66-F1
#
_cell.length_a   1.000
_cell.length_b   1.000
_cell.length_c   1.000
_cell.angle_alpha   90.00
_cell.angle_beta   90.00
_cell.angle_gamma   90.00
#
_symmetry.space_group_name_H-M   'P 1'
#
loop_
_entity.id
_entity.type
_entity.pdbx_description
1 polymer ?
#
loop_
_entity_poly.entity_id
_entity_poly.type
_entity_poly.pdbx_seq_one_letter_code
_entity_poly.pdbx_strand_id
1 'polypeptide(L)'
;MIATVTAIGLAVTAAVGGQVLVGGLAAIVAGSCIGFLIYNWHPARIFMGDSGSNFLGFTLAALSVLSVAKGTVILALFVSVLALAIPIVDTAWAIVRRRRRGKSIATPDTEHLHHRLLDFGLSPRETVLVFYSGTAIFAAVGLAIYGHKKVLLGAILLLALGIVVILVRRFQRISRG
;
A
#
# COMPACT_ATOMS: atom_id res chain seq x y z
N MET A 1 3.83 0.22 -6.97
CA MET A 1 2.39 0.41 -6.73
C MET A 1 2.09 1.07 -5.39
N ILE A 2 2.61 0.57 -4.25
CA ILE A 2 2.40 1.22 -2.93
C ILE A 2 2.85 2.70 -2.98
N ALA A 3 4.04 2.96 -3.53
CA ALA A 3 4.56 4.32 -3.69
C ALA A 3 3.62 5.25 -4.48
N THR A 4 2.96 4.75 -5.53
CA THR A 4 1.99 5.51 -6.32
C THR A 4 0.80 5.94 -5.47
N VAL A 5 0.22 5.02 -4.70
CA VAL A 5 -0.95 5.27 -3.86
C VAL A 5 -0.59 6.26 -2.75
N THR A 6 0.55 6.06 -2.10
CA THR A 6 1.06 6.98 -1.07
C THR A 6 1.31 8.37 -1.64
N ALA A 7 1.91 8.48 -2.81
CA ALA A 7 2.16 9.75 -3.48
C ALA A 7 0.85 10.50 -3.82
N ILE A 8 -0.17 9.79 -4.32
CA ILE A 8 -1.49 10.38 -4.58
C ILE A 8 -2.15 10.86 -3.30
N GLY A 9 -2.14 10.03 -2.24
CA GLY A 9 -2.68 10.41 -0.94
C GLY A 9 -2.02 11.67 -0.40
N LEU A 10 -0.68 11.74 -0.50
CA LEU A 10 0.10 12.89 -0.07
C LEU A 10 -0.17 14.15 -0.90
N ALA A 11 -0.34 14.00 -2.22
CA ALA A 11 -0.69 15.11 -3.10
C ALA A 11 -2.06 15.70 -2.72
N VAL A 12 -3.05 14.86 -2.43
CA VAL A 12 -4.38 15.28 -2.00
C VAL A 12 -4.32 15.97 -0.64
N THR A 13 -3.64 15.40 0.35
CA THR A 13 -3.52 16.02 1.68
C THR A 13 -2.78 17.35 1.62
N ALA A 14 -1.72 17.44 0.81
CA ALA A 14 -0.97 18.68 0.61
C ALA A 14 -1.82 19.75 -0.11
N ALA A 15 -2.63 19.35 -1.09
CA ALA A 15 -3.56 20.26 -1.77
C ALA A 15 -4.62 20.81 -0.81
N VAL A 16 -5.21 19.96 0.03
CA VAL A 16 -6.17 20.38 1.09
C VAL A 16 -5.51 21.31 2.11
N GLY A 17 -4.24 21.05 2.46
CA GLY A 17 -3.45 21.89 3.37
C GLY A 17 -2.88 23.18 2.74
N GLY A 18 -3.19 23.49 1.48
CA GLY A 18 -2.64 24.66 0.77
C GLY A 18 -1.12 24.62 0.60
N GLN A 19 -0.55 23.42 0.46
CA GLN A 19 0.88 23.18 0.31
C GLN A 19 1.21 22.82 -1.14
N VAL A 20 1.17 23.83 -2.01
CA VAL A 20 1.33 23.67 -3.46
C VAL A 20 2.64 22.95 -3.82
N LEU A 21 3.75 23.29 -3.16
CA LEU A 21 5.04 22.67 -3.43
C LEU A 21 5.06 21.16 -3.12
N VAL A 22 4.62 20.77 -1.92
CA VAL A 22 4.60 19.36 -1.51
C VAL A 22 3.60 18.57 -2.37
N GLY A 23 2.44 19.15 -2.66
CA GLY A 23 1.43 18.55 -3.52
C GLY A 23 1.93 18.32 -4.95
N GLY A 24 2.62 19.31 -5.53
CA GLY A 24 3.23 19.21 -6.86
C GLY A 24 4.30 18.12 -6.93
N LEU A 25 5.22 18.08 -5.96
CA LEU A 25 6.26 17.06 -5.90
C LEU A 25 5.67 15.65 -5.73
N ALA A 26 4.67 15.48 -4.86
CA ALA A 26 3.98 14.22 -4.69
C ALA A 26 3.24 13.78 -5.97
N ALA A 27 2.63 14.71 -6.71
CA ALA A 27 1.99 14.42 -7.99
C ALA A 27 2.99 13.98 -9.07
N ILE A 28 4.18 14.58 -9.11
CA ILE A 28 5.27 14.17 -10.02
C ILE A 28 5.73 12.74 -9.71
N VAL A 29 5.91 12.40 -8.42
CA VAL A 29 6.26 11.04 -7.99
C VAL A 29 5.15 10.06 -8.38
N ALA A 30 3.88 10.41 -8.15
CA ALA A 30 2.74 9.60 -8.56
C ALA A 30 2.73 9.33 -10.07
N GLY A 31 2.87 10.38 -10.89
CA GLY A 31 2.94 10.27 -12.34
C GLY A 31 4.10 9.40 -12.82
N SER A 32 5.28 9.58 -12.22
CA SER A 32 6.47 8.77 -12.50
C SER A 32 6.25 7.28 -12.19
N CYS A 33 5.63 6.99 -11.05
CA CYS A 33 5.28 5.61 -10.68
C CYS A 33 4.19 5.01 -11.57
N ILE A 34 3.23 5.81 -12.08
CA ILE A 34 2.23 5.36 -13.06
C ILE A 34 2.89 5.03 -14.40
N GLY A 35 3.81 5.89 -14.88
CA GLY A 35 4.59 5.61 -16.08
C GLY A 35 5.41 4.33 -15.95
N PHE A 36 6.11 4.17 -14.82
CA PHE A 36 6.84 2.94 -14.52
C PHE A 36 5.94 1.69 -14.47
N LEU A 37 4.74 1.82 -13.90
CA LEU A 37 3.72 0.76 -13.80
C LEU A 37 3.39 0.13 -15.14
N ILE A 38 3.29 0.93 -16.21
CA ILE A 38 2.95 0.46 -17.56
C ILE A 38 4.00 -0.56 -18.05
N TYR A 39 5.28 -0.32 -17.75
CA TYR A 39 6.39 -1.21 -18.14
C TYR A 39 6.69 -2.32 -17.13
N ASN A 40 6.26 -2.13 -15.88
CA ASN A 40 6.41 -3.12 -14.81
C ASN A 40 5.21 -4.07 -14.72
N TRP A 41 4.11 -3.80 -15.44
CA TRP A 41 2.94 -4.68 -15.49
C TRP A 41 3.25 -6.00 -16.19
N HIS A 42 2.66 -7.10 -15.71
CA HIS A 42 2.97 -8.43 -16.23
C HIS A 42 2.58 -8.59 -17.71
N PRO A 43 3.50 -9.07 -18.58
CA PRO A 43 4.89 -9.47 -18.31
C PRO A 43 5.85 -8.28 -18.17
N ALA A 44 6.55 -8.22 -17.02
CA ALA A 44 7.37 -7.07 -16.63
C ALA A 44 8.59 -6.92 -17.55
N ARG A 45 8.78 -5.71 -18.10
CA ARG A 45 9.91 -5.37 -18.98
C ARG A 45 11.03 -4.63 -18.25
N ILE A 46 10.70 -3.95 -17.17
CA ILE A 46 11.63 -3.16 -16.36
C ILE A 46 11.37 -3.44 -14.89
N PHE A 47 12.43 -3.70 -14.12
CA PHE A 47 12.38 -3.90 -12.68
C PHE A 47 12.85 -2.66 -11.93
N MET A 48 12.27 -2.40 -10.76
CA MET A 48 12.55 -1.21 -9.95
C MET A 48 13.94 -1.25 -9.30
N GLY A 49 14.42 -2.46 -8.95
CA GLY A 49 15.66 -2.67 -8.20
C GLY A 49 15.62 -2.07 -6.78
N ASP A 50 16.71 -2.24 -6.05
CA ASP A 50 16.86 -1.73 -4.68
C ASP A 50 17.08 -0.22 -4.63
N SER A 51 17.70 0.36 -5.66
CA SER A 51 17.89 1.80 -5.76
C SER A 51 16.56 2.53 -5.94
N GLY A 52 15.67 2.02 -6.80
CA GLY A 52 14.37 2.65 -7.06
C GLY A 52 13.42 2.54 -5.86
N SER A 53 13.41 1.41 -5.18
CA SER A 53 12.54 1.19 -4.00
C SER A 53 12.98 2.05 -2.81
N ASN A 54 14.28 2.14 -2.51
CA ASN A 54 14.81 2.99 -1.44
C ASN A 54 14.64 4.47 -1.74
N PHE A 55 14.88 4.91 -2.98
CA PHE A 55 14.65 6.29 -3.39
C PHE A 55 13.18 6.68 -3.18
N LEU A 56 12.23 5.89 -3.67
CA LEU A 56 10.81 6.18 -3.51
C LEU A 56 10.39 6.18 -2.04
N GLY A 57 10.90 5.25 -1.23
CA GLY A 57 10.64 5.21 0.21
C GLY A 57 11.14 6.46 0.93
N PHE A 58 12.38 6.87 0.66
CA PHE A 58 12.98 8.08 1.24
C PHE A 58 12.24 9.35 0.80
N THR A 59 11.97 9.50 -0.50
CA THR A 59 11.27 10.67 -1.03
C THR A 59 9.88 10.83 -0.43
N LEU A 60 9.12 9.73 -0.32
CA LEU A 60 7.78 9.77 0.28
C LEU A 60 7.84 10.10 1.78
N ALA A 61 8.82 9.57 2.51
CA ALA A 61 9.02 9.91 3.91
C ALA A 61 9.38 11.39 4.09
N ALA A 62 10.31 11.92 3.28
CA ALA A 62 10.71 13.33 3.32
C ALA A 62 9.54 14.26 2.97
N LEU A 63 8.79 13.96 1.90
CA LEU A 63 7.61 14.72 1.53
C LEU A 63 6.53 14.66 2.61
N SER A 64 6.36 13.52 3.29
CA SER A 64 5.43 13.40 4.41
C SER A 64 5.83 14.31 5.57
N VAL A 65 7.11 14.37 5.93
CA VAL A 65 7.61 15.27 6.99
C VAL A 65 7.45 16.74 6.58
N LEU A 66 7.69 17.09 5.32
CA LEU A 66 7.44 18.44 4.82
C LEU A 66 5.94 18.79 4.83
N SER A 67 5.08 17.82 4.54
CA SER A 67 3.62 17.97 4.58
C SER A 67 3.09 18.26 6.00
N VAL A 68 3.80 17.78 7.01
CA VAL A 68 3.46 17.87 8.43
C VAL A 68 3.63 19.30 9.00
N ALA A 69 4.41 20.17 8.35
CA ALA A 69 4.76 21.49 8.87
C ALA A 69 3.61 22.52 8.95
N LYS A 70 2.42 22.27 8.35
CA LYS A 70 1.23 23.16 8.44
C LYS A 70 0.10 22.66 9.35
N GLY A 71 0.38 21.78 10.32
CA GLY A 71 -0.57 21.47 11.40
C GLY A 71 -1.54 20.30 11.15
N THR A 72 -1.49 19.65 9.99
CA THR A 72 -2.21 18.38 9.74
C THR A 72 -1.34 17.15 10.04
N VAL A 73 -0.49 17.28 11.07
CA VAL A 73 0.57 16.36 11.50
C VAL A 73 0.06 14.94 11.69
N ILE A 74 -1.07 14.81 12.35
CA ILE A 74 -1.60 13.52 12.77
C ILE A 74 -2.11 12.76 11.55
N LEU A 75 -2.85 13.41 10.63
CA LEU A 75 -3.50 12.73 9.51
C LEU A 75 -2.50 12.14 8.50
N ALA A 76 -1.50 12.91 8.09
CA ALA A 76 -0.50 12.46 7.11
C ALA A 76 0.38 11.33 7.68
N LEU A 77 0.77 11.42 8.94
CA LEU A 77 1.52 10.36 9.63
C LEU A 77 0.64 9.14 9.87
N PHE A 78 -0.61 9.28 10.30
CA PHE A 78 -1.51 8.14 10.52
C PHE A 78 -1.81 7.40 9.22
N VAL A 79 -2.14 8.11 8.14
CA VAL A 79 -2.41 7.49 6.84
C VAL A 79 -1.16 6.82 6.29
N SER A 80 0.01 7.45 6.39
CA SER A 80 1.27 6.88 5.88
C SER A 80 1.73 5.67 6.71
N VAL A 81 1.64 5.75 8.04
CA VAL A 81 1.97 4.63 8.94
C VAL A 81 1.00 3.48 8.75
N LEU A 82 -0.31 3.74 8.63
CA LEU A 82 -1.30 2.70 8.40
C LEU A 82 -1.19 2.09 6.99
N ALA A 83 -0.85 2.88 5.97
CA ALA A 83 -0.58 2.36 4.63
C ALA A 83 0.66 1.45 4.60
N LEU A 84 1.67 1.77 5.41
CA LEU A 84 2.86 0.96 5.61
C LEU A 84 2.71 -0.11 6.70
N ALA A 85 1.59 -0.15 7.42
CA ALA A 85 1.42 -1.04 8.57
C ALA A 85 1.51 -2.51 8.17
N ILE A 86 0.93 -2.88 7.02
CA ILE A 86 1.02 -4.25 6.52
C ILE A 86 2.50 -4.62 6.19
N PRO A 87 3.25 -3.84 5.40
CA PRO A 87 4.69 -4.04 5.20
C PRO A 87 5.50 -4.08 6.50
N ILE A 88 5.22 -3.18 7.45
CA ILE A 88 5.94 -3.08 8.72
C ILE A 88 5.69 -4.32 9.58
N VAL A 89 4.43 -4.76 9.71
CA VAL A 89 4.07 -5.95 10.48
C VAL A 89 4.64 -7.21 9.83
N ASP A 90 4.60 -7.33 8.51
CA ASP A 90 5.18 -8.49 7.80
C ASP A 90 6.70 -8.56 7.99
N THR A 91 7.38 -7.41 7.94
CA THR A 91 8.83 -7.32 8.20
C THR A 91 9.16 -7.62 9.66
N ALA A 92 8.41 -7.06 10.61
CA ALA A 92 8.59 -7.29 12.04
C ALA A 92 8.37 -8.77 12.40
N TRP A 93 7.34 -9.40 11.81
CA TRP A 93 7.05 -10.82 12.01
C TRP A 93 8.16 -11.71 11.44
N ALA A 94 8.69 -11.36 10.27
CA ALA A 94 9.85 -12.05 9.70
C ALA A 94 11.09 -11.94 10.61
N ILE A 95 11.35 -10.76 11.18
CA ILE A 95 12.46 -10.53 12.13
C ILE A 95 12.31 -11.41 13.37
N VAL A 96 11.13 -11.41 14.01
CA VAL A 96 10.86 -12.22 15.21
C VAL A 96 11.00 -13.71 14.93
N ARG A 97 10.46 -14.19 13.81
CA ARG A 97 10.56 -15.60 13.39
C ARG A 97 12.01 -16.03 13.13
N ARG A 98 12.81 -15.20 12.46
CA ARG A 98 14.24 -15.47 12.18
C ARG A 98 15.07 -15.51 13.47
N ARG A 99 14.84 -14.57 14.39
CA ARG A 99 15.48 -14.56 15.72
C ARG A 99 15.16 -15.83 16.52
N ARG A 100 13.90 -16.26 16.55
CA ARG A 100 13.49 -17.49 17.25
C ARG A 100 14.06 -18.77 16.62
N ARG A 101 14.41 -18.74 15.33
CA ARG A 101 15.06 -19.87 14.62
C ARG A 101 16.59 -19.78 14.58
N GLY A 102 17.19 -18.81 15.27
CA GLY A 102 18.65 -18.61 15.29
C GLY A 102 19.27 -18.23 13.94
N LYS A 103 18.45 -17.81 12.96
CA LYS A 103 18.90 -17.45 11.61
C LYS A 103 19.20 -15.95 11.53
N SER A 104 20.17 -15.58 10.70
CA SER A 104 20.53 -14.18 10.46
C SER A 104 19.32 -13.38 9.93
N ILE A 105 19.22 -12.13 10.34
CA ILE A 105 18.14 -11.23 9.90
C ILE A 105 18.23 -10.97 8.39
N ALA A 106 19.42 -11.05 7.80
CA ALA A 106 19.67 -10.81 6.37
C ALA A 106 19.51 -12.05 5.47
N THR A 107 19.16 -13.21 6.03
CA THR A 107 18.95 -14.42 5.22
C THR A 107 17.67 -14.26 4.36
N PRO A 108 17.70 -14.54 3.04
CA PRO A 108 16.51 -14.50 2.20
C PRO A 108 15.43 -15.42 2.77
N ASP A 109 14.21 -14.92 2.91
CA ASP A 109 13.08 -15.64 3.49
C ASP A 109 11.90 -15.49 2.54
N THR A 110 11.30 -16.62 2.19
CA THR A 110 10.15 -16.68 1.28
C THR A 110 8.84 -16.73 2.05
N GLU A 111 8.83 -16.73 3.38
CA GLU A 111 7.59 -16.76 4.18
C GLU A 111 7.04 -15.37 4.54
N HIS A 112 6.90 -14.52 3.53
CA HIS A 112 6.15 -13.26 3.69
C HIS A 112 4.63 -13.53 3.59
N LEU A 113 3.79 -12.65 4.15
CA LEU A 113 2.32 -12.80 4.19
C LEU A 113 1.71 -13.14 2.81
N HIS A 114 2.34 -12.63 1.75
CA HIS A 114 2.04 -12.96 0.36
C HIS A 114 2.06 -14.48 0.09
N HIS A 115 3.10 -15.19 0.53
CA HIS A 115 3.23 -16.62 0.34
C HIS A 115 2.22 -17.40 1.19
N ARG A 116 1.94 -16.97 2.43
CA ARG A 116 0.88 -17.61 3.23
C ARG A 116 -0.52 -17.44 2.64
N LEU A 117 -0.79 -16.31 1.98
CA LEU A 117 -2.06 -16.10 1.26
C LEU A 117 -2.12 -16.97 0.00
N LEU A 118 -1.00 -17.15 -0.71
CA LEU A 118 -0.90 -18.11 -1.82
C LEU A 118 -1.11 -19.55 -1.33
N ASP A 119 -0.51 -19.93 -0.20
CA ASP A 119 -0.65 -21.26 0.43
C ASP A 119 -2.08 -21.50 0.93
N PHE A 120 -2.83 -20.42 1.22
CA PHE A 120 -4.26 -20.46 1.49
C PHE A 120 -5.14 -20.67 0.24
N GLY A 121 -4.53 -20.75 -0.95
CA GLY A 121 -5.21 -21.00 -2.22
C GLY A 121 -5.62 -19.75 -3.01
N LEU A 122 -5.17 -18.56 -2.60
CA LEU A 122 -5.38 -17.33 -3.37
C LEU A 122 -4.40 -17.29 -4.54
N SER A 123 -4.86 -16.82 -5.70
CA SER A 123 -3.96 -16.54 -6.81
C SER A 123 -3.09 -15.29 -6.53
N PRO A 124 -1.92 -15.13 -7.17
CA PRO A 124 -1.08 -13.95 -6.99
C PRO A 124 -1.83 -12.62 -7.20
N ARG A 125 -2.80 -12.60 -8.13
CA ARG A 125 -3.65 -11.44 -8.40
C ARG A 125 -4.64 -11.15 -7.27
N GLU A 126 -5.19 -12.20 -6.65
CA GLU A 126 -6.10 -12.09 -5.50
C GLU A 126 -5.35 -11.64 -4.25
N THR A 127 -4.13 -12.13 -4.03
CA THR A 127 -3.26 -11.67 -2.93
C THR A 127 -2.96 -10.18 -3.05
N VAL A 128 -2.61 -9.69 -4.25
CA VAL A 128 -2.37 -8.26 -4.50
C VAL A 128 -3.62 -7.42 -4.25
N LEU A 129 -4.80 -7.91 -4.64
CA LEU A 129 -6.09 -7.25 -4.37
C LEU A 129 -6.38 -7.12 -2.88
N VAL A 130 -6.08 -8.13 -2.07
CA VAL A 130 -6.25 -8.10 -0.61
C VAL A 130 -5.37 -7.02 0.02
N PHE A 131 -4.10 -6.93 -0.41
CA PHE A 131 -3.20 -5.87 0.06
C PHE A 131 -3.69 -4.48 -0.33
N TYR A 132 -4.17 -4.26 -1.56
CA TYR A 132 -4.74 -2.97 -1.95
C TYR A 132 -5.99 -2.60 -1.16
N SER A 133 -6.86 -3.58 -0.93
CA SER A 133 -8.06 -3.40 -0.11
C SER A 133 -7.71 -2.96 1.31
N GLY A 134 -6.75 -3.64 1.94
CA GLY A 134 -6.29 -3.34 3.30
C GLY A 134 -5.70 -1.94 3.42
N THR A 135 -4.78 -1.58 2.52
CA THR A 135 -4.18 -0.24 2.48
C THR A 135 -5.23 0.85 2.24
N ALA A 136 -6.22 0.59 1.37
CA ALA A 136 -7.29 1.54 1.09
C ALA A 136 -8.22 1.77 2.29
N ILE A 137 -8.55 0.72 3.09
CA ILE A 137 -9.31 0.88 4.35
C ILE A 137 -8.58 1.82 5.28
N PHE A 138 -7.31 1.53 5.49
CA PHE A 138 -6.50 2.24 6.47
C PHE A 138 -6.34 3.72 6.09
N ALA A 139 -6.17 4.01 4.81
CA ALA A 139 -6.20 5.38 4.29
C ALA A 139 -7.59 6.04 4.47
N ALA A 140 -8.67 5.32 4.18
CA ALA A 140 -10.03 5.85 4.30
C ALA A 140 -10.47 6.07 5.75
N VAL A 141 -10.07 5.20 6.68
CA VAL A 141 -10.29 5.36 8.14
C VAL A 141 -9.56 6.59 8.65
N GLY A 142 -8.30 6.80 8.23
CA GLY A 142 -7.57 8.03 8.54
C GLY A 142 -8.33 9.27 8.08
N LEU A 143 -8.82 9.27 6.84
CA LEU A 143 -9.58 10.39 6.28
C LEU A 143 -10.95 10.62 6.96
N ALA A 144 -11.60 9.54 7.42
CA ALA A 144 -12.91 9.59 8.07
C ALA A 144 -12.87 10.20 9.48
N ILE A 145 -11.82 9.90 10.24
CA ILE A 145 -11.56 10.48 11.57
C ILE A 145 -11.48 12.02 11.50
N TYR A 146 -11.12 12.57 10.34
CA TYR A 146 -10.98 14.02 10.10
C TYR A 146 -12.19 14.69 9.40
N GLY A 147 -13.34 14.02 9.33
CA GLY A 147 -14.60 14.63 8.88
C GLY A 147 -15.04 14.27 7.45
N HIS A 148 -14.22 13.58 6.67
CA HIS A 148 -14.57 13.16 5.30
C HIS A 148 -15.29 11.80 5.25
N LYS A 149 -16.41 11.68 5.98
CA LYS A 149 -17.17 10.43 6.18
C LYS A 149 -17.65 9.74 4.88
N LYS A 150 -17.83 10.49 3.78
CA LYS A 150 -18.23 9.94 2.47
C LYS A 150 -17.15 9.06 1.83
N VAL A 151 -15.88 9.32 2.12
CA VAL A 151 -14.75 8.53 1.58
C VAL A 151 -14.66 7.16 2.26
N LEU A 152 -15.02 7.08 3.55
CA LEU A 152 -15.15 5.82 4.28
C LEU A 152 -16.18 4.90 3.64
N LEU A 153 -17.34 5.45 3.28
CA LEU A 153 -18.42 4.70 2.63
C LEU A 153 -17.97 4.13 1.28
N GLY A 154 -17.27 4.93 0.47
CA GLY A 154 -16.72 4.48 -0.81
C GLY A 154 -15.69 3.36 -0.67
N ALA A 155 -14.82 3.42 0.34
CA ALA A 155 -13.85 2.38 0.62
C ALA A 155 -14.50 1.07 1.10
N ILE A 156 -15.53 1.16 1.96
CA ILE A 156 -16.30 0.00 2.43
C ILE A 156 -17.03 -0.69 1.25
N LEU A 157 -17.63 0.09 0.35
CA LEU A 157 -18.35 -0.45 -0.81
C LEU A 157 -17.41 -1.15 -1.81
N LEU A 158 -16.24 -0.57 -2.08
CA LEU A 158 -15.20 -1.20 -2.92
C LEU A 158 -14.70 -2.53 -2.34
N LEU A 159 -14.65 -2.64 -1.02
CA LEU A 159 -14.29 -3.87 -0.32
C LEU A 159 -15.36 -4.93 -0.34
N ALA A 160 -16.60 -4.54 -0.08
CA ALA A 160 -17.73 -5.44 -0.22
C ALA A 160 -17.76 -6.02 -1.65
N LEU A 161 -17.50 -5.17 -2.65
CA LEU A 161 -17.38 -5.61 -4.04
C LEU A 161 -16.21 -6.58 -4.25
N GLY A 162 -15.02 -6.27 -3.72
CA GLY A 162 -13.84 -7.15 -3.82
C GLY A 162 -14.06 -8.51 -3.17
N ILE A 163 -14.66 -8.54 -1.97
CA ILE A 163 -15.00 -9.76 -1.24
C ILE A 163 -16.06 -10.57 -2.00
N VAL A 164 -17.11 -9.92 -2.51
CA VAL A 164 -18.15 -10.58 -3.32
C VAL A 164 -17.54 -11.19 -4.59
N VAL A 165 -16.66 -10.47 -5.29
CA VAL A 165 -15.97 -11.00 -6.48
C VAL A 165 -15.12 -12.22 -6.14
N ILE A 166 -14.41 -12.22 -5.00
CA ILE A 166 -13.61 -13.35 -4.53
C ILE A 166 -14.52 -14.54 -4.19
N LEU A 167 -15.62 -14.31 -3.47
CA LEU A 167 -16.58 -15.36 -3.09
C LEU A 167 -17.27 -15.97 -4.31
N VAL A 168 -17.70 -15.16 -5.28
CA VAL A 168 -18.31 -15.63 -6.54
C VAL A 168 -17.31 -16.45 -7.35
N ARG A 169 -16.07 -16.00 -7.48
CA ARG A 169 -15.01 -16.76 -8.18
C ARG A 169 -14.66 -18.05 -7.47
N ARG A 170 -14.76 -18.09 -6.13
CA ARG A 170 -14.57 -19.31 -5.34
C ARG A 170 -15.71 -20.30 -5.54
N PHE A 171 -16.96 -19.82 -5.56
CA PHE A 171 -18.14 -20.64 -5.86
C PHE A 171 -18.11 -21.24 -7.27
N GLN A 172 -17.71 -20.44 -8.27
CA GLN A 172 -17.59 -20.90 -9.66
C GLN A 172 -16.46 -21.93 -9.87
N ARG A 173 -15.40 -21.90 -9.04
CA ARG A 173 -14.34 -22.91 -9.06
C ARG A 173 -14.78 -24.24 -8.42
N ILE A 174 -15.58 -24.19 -7.35
CA ILE A 174 -16.11 -25.38 -6.67
C ILE A 174 -17.19 -26.07 -7.53
N SER A 175 -18.00 -25.31 -8.26
CA SER A 175 -19.05 -25.86 -9.14
C SER A 175 -18.55 -26.47 -10.47
N ARG A 176 -17.23 -26.42 -10.74
CA ARG A 176 -16.60 -26.94 -11.98
C ARG A 176 -15.69 -28.15 -11.76
N GLY A 177 -15.57 -28.64 -10.52
CA GLY A 177 -14.90 -29.91 -10.17
C GLY A 177 -15.93 -30.93 -9.73
#